data_AF-A0A524PAM0-F1
#
_entry.id   AF-A0A524PAM0-F1
#
_cell.length_a   1.000
_cell.length_b   1.000
_cell.length_c   1.000
_cell.angle_alpha   90.00
_cell.angle_beta   90.00
_cell.angle_gamma   90.00
#
_symmetry.space_group_name_H-M   'P 1'
#
loop_
_entity.id
_entity.type
_entity.pdbx_description
1 polymer ?
#
loop_
_entity_poly.entity_id
_entity_poly.type
_entity_poly.pdbx_seq_one_letter_code
_entity_poly.pdbx_strand_id
1 'polypeptide(L)'
;RAEIAAIRAYAAARREDVGTAMEQSQKALALLPEDDYMLRGVVLFVQGGLFLLEDDIEKALDAWKDASTYGEKSGNIHLAVSALNSVAGLLAETGKVIEAEEIYTRALGLGTSHSGVSLSFNASIYAGLARLYLAQKDFQKAKEFAQTGFELGQQWLNPDSQIGSLLTLAQVAQLEGDPDEAQRLLDEVTRIASTRDLMPGTDAYIERAKIQIQSQLAGKIEGNSLLEPLSERELEVLRMLADGCSNPEIAEALIIALGTVKAHTSTIYRKLEVKNRTQAVIRARELKII
;
A
#
# COMPACT_ATOMS: atom_id res chain seq x y z
N ARG A 1 -23.14 7.74 20.71
CA ARG A 1 -21.73 7.90 21.19
C ARG A 1 -20.77 7.02 20.40
N ALA A 2 -21.13 5.76 20.10
CA ALA A 2 -20.33 4.83 19.28
C ALA A 2 -20.21 5.27 17.81
N GLU A 3 -21.32 5.64 17.16
CA GLU A 3 -21.34 6.12 15.76
C GLU A 3 -20.45 7.35 15.54
N ILE A 4 -20.49 8.31 16.47
CA ILE A 4 -19.64 9.51 16.43
C ILE A 4 -18.16 9.12 16.55
N ALA A 5 -17.81 8.11 17.36
CA ALA A 5 -16.45 7.62 17.45
C ALA A 5 -16.01 6.94 16.14
N ALA A 6 -16.88 6.16 15.49
CA ALA A 6 -16.60 5.55 14.18
C ALA A 6 -16.34 6.61 13.10
N ILE A 7 -17.18 7.64 13.02
CA ILE A 7 -17.00 8.76 12.08
C ILE A 7 -15.70 9.51 12.37
N ARG A 8 -15.38 9.76 13.65
CA ARG A 8 -14.12 10.42 14.04
C ARG A 8 -12.90 9.59 13.71
N ALA A 9 -12.96 8.27 13.89
CA ALA A 9 -11.87 7.37 13.51
C ALA A 9 -11.59 7.46 12.01
N TYR A 10 -12.64 7.38 11.18
CA TYR A 10 -12.52 7.52 9.73
C TYR A 10 -11.98 8.90 9.31
N ALA A 11 -12.49 9.98 9.91
CA ALA A 11 -12.05 11.33 9.61
C ALA A 11 -10.59 11.59 10.05
N ALA A 12 -10.16 11.04 11.19
CA ALA A 12 -8.78 11.13 11.67
C ALA A 12 -7.83 10.35 10.76
N ALA A 13 -8.21 9.14 10.35
CA ALA A 13 -7.43 8.33 9.41
C ALA A 13 -7.22 9.05 8.07
N ARG A 14 -8.26 9.73 7.55
CA ARG A 14 -8.17 10.55 6.33
C ARG A 14 -7.26 11.77 6.46
N ARG A 15 -6.91 12.17 7.68
CA ARG A 15 -5.97 13.27 8.00
C ARG A 15 -4.60 12.74 8.46
N GLU A 16 -4.36 11.44 8.35
CA GLU A 16 -3.13 10.77 8.79
C GLU A 16 -2.83 10.95 10.30
N ASP A 17 -3.85 11.25 11.10
CA ASP A 17 -3.74 11.29 12.57
C ASP A 17 -3.97 9.89 13.13
N VAL A 18 -2.91 9.07 13.05
CA VAL A 18 -2.91 7.64 13.44
C VAL A 18 -3.32 7.47 14.90
N GLY A 19 -2.82 8.31 15.81
CA GLY A 19 -3.10 8.22 17.24
C GLY A 19 -4.58 8.42 17.55
N THR A 20 -5.16 9.51 17.05
CA THR A 20 -6.60 9.78 17.23
C THR A 20 -7.44 8.71 16.52
N ALA A 21 -7.05 8.29 15.31
CA ALA A 21 -7.79 7.26 14.57
C ALA A 21 -7.83 5.93 15.33
N MET A 22 -6.71 5.51 15.93
CA MET A 22 -6.62 4.27 16.70
C MET A 22 -7.47 4.37 17.97
N GLU A 23 -7.35 5.47 18.74
CA GLU A 23 -8.16 5.66 19.96
C GLU A 23 -9.67 5.64 19.66
N GLN A 24 -10.09 6.39 18.64
CA GLN A 24 -11.51 6.47 18.29
C GLN A 24 -12.05 5.15 17.71
N SER A 25 -11.24 4.40 16.98
CA SER A 25 -11.63 3.08 16.44
C SER A 25 -11.86 2.06 17.56
N GLN A 26 -10.94 1.96 18.52
CA GLN A 26 -11.08 1.08 19.68
C GLN A 26 -12.30 1.45 20.52
N LYS A 27 -12.49 2.75 20.76
CA LYS A 27 -13.66 3.27 21.47
C LYS A 27 -14.97 2.96 20.74
N ALA A 28 -14.99 3.03 19.41
CA ALA A 28 -16.17 2.66 18.63
C ALA A 28 -16.48 1.17 18.80
N LEU A 29 -15.51 0.27 18.60
CA LEU A 29 -15.73 -1.18 18.70
C LEU A 29 -16.12 -1.64 20.11
N ALA A 30 -15.65 -0.96 21.15
CA ALA A 30 -16.06 -1.25 22.53
C ALA A 30 -17.52 -0.86 22.83
N LEU A 31 -18.10 0.05 22.05
CA LEU A 31 -19.44 0.59 22.27
C LEU A 31 -20.48 0.13 21.24
N LEU A 32 -20.05 -0.34 20.07
CA LEU A 32 -20.93 -0.85 19.02
C LEU A 32 -21.43 -2.26 19.37
N PRO A 33 -22.75 -2.53 19.29
CA PRO A 33 -23.30 -3.88 19.39
C PRO A 33 -22.64 -4.86 18.41
N GLU A 34 -22.52 -6.13 18.78
CA GLU A 34 -21.86 -7.14 17.93
C GLU A 34 -22.56 -7.36 16.57
N ASP A 35 -23.87 -7.10 16.52
CA ASP A 35 -24.73 -7.20 15.34
C ASP A 35 -24.83 -5.90 14.52
N ASP A 36 -24.15 -4.82 14.94
CA ASP A 36 -23.97 -3.62 14.10
C ASP A 36 -22.92 -3.89 13.03
N TYR A 37 -23.30 -4.72 12.05
CA TYR A 37 -22.35 -5.24 11.09
C TYR A 37 -21.74 -4.16 10.21
N MET A 38 -22.51 -3.12 9.90
CA MET A 38 -22.08 -2.03 9.02
C MET A 38 -20.96 -1.21 9.66
N LEU A 39 -21.20 -0.63 10.85
CA LEU A 39 -20.24 0.28 11.46
C LEU A 39 -19.02 -0.47 12.01
N ARG A 40 -19.20 -1.67 12.55
CA ARG A 40 -18.06 -2.50 12.96
C ARG A 40 -17.15 -2.83 11.79
N GLY A 41 -17.71 -3.22 10.64
CA GLY A 41 -16.93 -3.50 9.43
C GLY A 41 -16.11 -2.30 8.95
N VAL A 42 -16.70 -1.10 8.93
CA VAL A 42 -16.00 0.13 8.53
C VAL A 42 -14.85 0.44 9.51
N VAL A 43 -15.09 0.33 10.81
CA VAL A 43 -14.07 0.61 11.83
C VAL A 43 -12.91 -0.40 11.75
N LEU A 44 -13.22 -1.69 11.56
CA LEU A 44 -12.21 -2.73 11.37
C LEU A 44 -11.36 -2.49 10.11
N PHE A 45 -11.99 -2.03 9.01
CA PHE A 45 -11.24 -1.68 7.80
C PHE A 45 -10.24 -0.55 8.04
N VAL A 46 -10.65 0.48 8.79
CA VAL A 46 -9.75 1.57 9.21
C VAL A 46 -8.63 1.03 10.09
N GLN A 47 -8.93 0.19 11.09
CA GLN A 47 -7.92 -0.41 11.96
C GLN A 47 -6.89 -1.23 11.19
N GLY A 48 -7.30 -1.99 10.18
CA GLY A 48 -6.35 -2.73 9.35
C GLY A 48 -5.31 -1.82 8.69
N GLY A 49 -5.72 -0.65 8.20
CA GLY A 49 -4.81 0.35 7.67
C GLY A 49 -3.89 0.97 8.73
N LEU A 50 -4.40 1.21 9.93
CA LEU A 50 -3.60 1.74 11.04
C LEU A 50 -2.56 0.73 11.55
N PHE A 51 -2.93 -0.54 11.68
CA PHE A 51 -1.98 -1.61 12.04
C PHE A 51 -0.87 -1.76 11.02
N LEU A 52 -1.18 -1.63 9.72
CA LEU A 52 -0.16 -1.63 8.68
C LEU A 52 0.83 -0.46 8.85
N LEU A 53 0.36 0.73 9.24
CA LEU A 53 1.24 1.88 9.53
C LEU A 53 2.14 1.64 10.76
N GLU A 54 1.71 0.79 11.69
CA GLU A 54 2.48 0.34 12.85
C GLU A 54 3.37 -0.90 12.56
N ASP A 55 3.43 -1.37 11.30
CA ASP A 55 4.16 -2.57 10.85
C ASP A 55 3.64 -3.88 11.49
N ASP A 56 2.41 -3.87 12.02
CA ASP A 56 1.73 -5.05 12.58
C ASP A 56 0.89 -5.75 11.49
N ILE A 57 1.60 -6.49 10.62
CA ILE A 57 1.03 -7.18 9.45
C ILE A 57 -0.05 -8.18 9.85
N GLU A 58 0.14 -8.91 10.95
CA GLU A 58 -0.80 -9.94 11.40
C GLU A 58 -2.13 -9.31 11.80
N LYS A 59 -2.11 -8.28 12.65
CA LYS A 59 -3.35 -7.57 13.03
C LYS A 59 -3.99 -6.83 11.85
N ALA A 60 -3.20 -6.32 10.90
CA ALA A 60 -3.74 -5.71 9.70
C ALA A 60 -4.55 -6.71 8.87
N LEU A 61 -4.00 -7.89 8.64
CA LEU A 61 -4.68 -8.97 7.90
C LEU A 61 -5.95 -9.43 8.61
N ASP A 62 -5.89 -9.64 9.93
CA ASP A 62 -7.05 -10.08 10.71
C ASP A 62 -8.17 -9.03 10.70
N ALA A 63 -7.82 -7.76 10.93
CA ALA A 63 -8.80 -6.67 10.90
C ALA A 63 -9.48 -6.53 9.53
N TRP A 64 -8.74 -6.67 8.42
CA TRP A 64 -9.35 -6.64 7.09
C TRP A 64 -10.16 -7.90 6.74
N LYS A 65 -9.74 -9.09 7.18
CA LYS A 65 -10.55 -10.32 7.01
C LYS A 65 -11.88 -10.21 7.76
N ASP A 66 -11.84 -9.68 8.98
CA ASP A 66 -13.05 -9.41 9.74
C ASP A 66 -13.90 -8.33 9.04
N ALA A 67 -13.30 -7.22 8.61
CA ALA A 67 -14.00 -6.18 7.86
C ALA A 67 -14.71 -6.72 6.61
N SER A 68 -14.08 -7.67 5.88
CA SER A 68 -14.72 -8.34 4.75
C SER A 68 -15.97 -9.11 5.18
N THR A 69 -15.83 -9.93 6.23
CA THR A 69 -16.93 -10.75 6.75
C THR A 69 -18.11 -9.88 7.21
N TYR A 70 -17.81 -8.79 7.90
CA TYR A 70 -18.79 -7.80 8.36
C TYR A 70 -19.44 -7.05 7.18
N GLY A 71 -18.67 -6.73 6.13
CA GLY A 71 -19.17 -6.18 4.88
C GLY A 71 -20.19 -7.09 4.20
N GLU A 72 -19.90 -8.39 4.09
CA GLU A 72 -20.82 -9.38 3.53
C GLU A 72 -22.11 -9.51 4.36
N LYS A 73 -22.00 -9.62 5.69
CA LYS A 73 -23.16 -9.72 6.59
C LYS A 73 -24.08 -8.50 6.54
N SER A 74 -23.51 -7.31 6.34
CA SER A 74 -24.28 -6.06 6.23
C SER A 74 -24.83 -5.79 4.82
N GLY A 75 -24.46 -6.60 3.82
CA GLY A 75 -24.75 -6.34 2.40
C GLY A 75 -23.89 -5.22 1.80
N ASN A 76 -22.89 -4.72 2.53
CA ASN A 76 -21.94 -3.72 2.04
C ASN A 76 -20.82 -4.39 1.23
N ILE A 77 -21.17 -4.80 0.01
CA ILE A 77 -20.24 -5.47 -0.92
C ILE A 77 -19.01 -4.60 -1.23
N HIS A 78 -19.16 -3.28 -1.27
CA HIS A 78 -18.03 -2.37 -1.46
C HIS A 78 -16.97 -2.52 -0.39
N LEU A 79 -17.38 -2.51 0.88
CA LEU A 79 -16.48 -2.73 2.01
C LEU A 79 -15.82 -4.12 1.94
N ALA A 80 -16.61 -5.14 1.62
CA ALA A 80 -16.09 -6.51 1.51
C ALA A 80 -14.98 -6.63 0.45
N VAL A 81 -15.26 -6.15 -0.76
CA VAL A 81 -14.29 -6.16 -1.87
C VAL A 81 -13.06 -5.32 -1.55
N SER A 82 -13.24 -4.15 -0.93
CA SER A 82 -12.12 -3.26 -0.55
C SER A 82 -11.22 -3.90 0.50
N ALA A 83 -11.81 -4.57 1.50
CA ALA A 83 -11.05 -5.26 2.53
C ALA A 83 -10.27 -6.47 1.97
N LEU A 84 -10.89 -7.25 1.08
CA LEU A 84 -10.21 -8.34 0.38
C LEU A 84 -9.08 -7.86 -0.52
N ASN A 85 -9.26 -6.71 -1.20
CA ASN A 85 -8.20 -6.07 -1.98
C ASN A 85 -6.97 -5.77 -1.11
N SER A 86 -7.18 -5.22 0.08
CA SER A 86 -6.10 -4.92 1.04
C SER A 86 -5.41 -6.19 1.55
N VAL A 87 -6.19 -7.24 1.87
CA VAL A 87 -5.65 -8.56 2.26
C VAL A 87 -4.78 -9.14 1.14
N ALA A 88 -5.31 -9.22 -0.09
CA ALA A 88 -4.57 -9.79 -1.21
C ALA A 88 -3.31 -9.00 -1.54
N GLY A 89 -3.38 -7.66 -1.51
CA GLY A 89 -2.22 -6.80 -1.73
C GLY A 89 -1.10 -7.07 -0.71
N LEU A 90 -1.45 -7.18 0.57
CA LEU A 90 -0.47 -7.44 1.63
C LEU A 90 0.09 -8.88 1.57
N LEU A 91 -0.74 -9.86 1.20
CA LEU A 91 -0.27 -11.23 0.94
C LEU A 91 0.71 -11.26 -0.24
N ALA A 92 0.44 -10.52 -1.31
CA ALA A 92 1.34 -10.41 -2.45
C ALA A 92 2.69 -9.78 -2.05
N GLU A 93 2.67 -8.69 -1.28
CA GLU A 93 3.89 -8.03 -0.77
C GLU A 93 4.72 -8.92 0.15
N THR A 94 4.07 -9.83 0.89
CA THR A 94 4.75 -10.80 1.76
C THR A 94 5.15 -12.10 1.04
N GLY A 95 4.98 -12.17 -0.28
CA GLY A 95 5.38 -13.30 -1.12
C GLY A 95 4.39 -14.47 -1.14
N LYS A 96 3.22 -14.35 -0.52
CA LYS A 96 2.14 -15.35 -0.50
C LYS A 96 1.27 -15.26 -1.76
N VAL A 97 1.89 -15.48 -2.91
CA VAL A 97 1.30 -15.23 -4.23
C VAL A 97 0.02 -16.04 -4.48
N ILE A 98 0.02 -17.33 -4.16
CA ILE A 98 -1.14 -18.21 -4.39
C ILE A 98 -2.34 -17.76 -3.56
N GLU A 99 -2.12 -17.52 -2.25
CA GLU A 99 -3.18 -17.02 -1.36
C GLU A 99 -3.70 -15.65 -1.84
N ALA A 100 -2.83 -14.76 -2.31
CA ALA A 100 -3.23 -13.45 -2.85
C ALA A 100 -4.15 -13.59 -4.07
N GLU A 101 -3.83 -14.49 -5.00
CA GLU A 101 -4.63 -14.74 -6.19
C GLU A 101 -6.02 -15.31 -5.86
N GLU A 102 -6.08 -16.24 -4.89
CA GLU A 102 -7.36 -16.79 -4.41
C GLU A 102 -8.25 -15.69 -3.81
N ILE A 103 -7.67 -14.80 -3.00
CA ILE A 103 -8.41 -13.69 -2.39
C ILE A 103 -8.87 -12.67 -3.45
N TYR A 104 -8.03 -12.34 -4.44
CA TYR A 104 -8.44 -11.48 -5.55
C TYR A 104 -9.58 -12.10 -6.37
N THR A 105 -9.49 -13.40 -6.66
CA THR A 105 -10.54 -14.13 -7.38
C THR A 105 -11.87 -14.10 -6.61
N ARG A 106 -11.81 -14.31 -5.30
CA ARG A 106 -12.99 -14.20 -4.42
C ARG A 106 -13.58 -12.79 -4.44
N ALA A 107 -12.73 -11.75 -4.39
CA ALA A 107 -13.17 -10.36 -4.44
C ALA A 107 -13.89 -10.03 -5.76
N LEU A 108 -13.37 -10.50 -6.91
CA LEU A 108 -14.04 -10.36 -8.21
C LEU A 108 -15.41 -11.04 -8.23
N GLY A 109 -15.52 -12.22 -7.65
CA GLY A 109 -16.79 -12.96 -7.54
C GLY A 109 -17.85 -12.17 -6.75
N LEU A 110 -17.47 -11.57 -5.62
CA LEU A 110 -18.36 -10.72 -4.83
C LEU A 110 -18.73 -9.41 -5.55
N GLY A 111 -17.78 -8.82 -6.26
CA GLY A 111 -17.95 -7.57 -6.99
C GLY A 111 -18.64 -7.70 -8.35
N THR A 112 -19.12 -8.89 -8.72
CA THR A 112 -19.84 -9.14 -9.97
C THR A 112 -21.31 -9.39 -9.68
N SER A 113 -22.19 -8.63 -10.34
CA SER A 113 -23.64 -8.82 -10.15
C SER A 113 -24.11 -10.19 -10.66
N HIS A 114 -25.30 -10.61 -10.25
CA HIS A 114 -25.96 -11.81 -10.79
C HIS A 114 -26.18 -11.77 -12.32
N SER A 115 -26.19 -10.58 -12.92
CA SER A 115 -26.28 -10.36 -14.37
C SER A 115 -24.91 -10.30 -15.06
N GLY A 116 -23.81 -10.56 -14.35
CA GLY A 116 -22.45 -10.54 -14.88
C GLY A 116 -21.84 -9.13 -15.02
N VAL A 117 -22.51 -8.10 -14.51
CA VAL A 117 -21.99 -6.72 -14.59
C VAL A 117 -20.98 -6.49 -13.46
N SER A 118 -19.75 -6.18 -13.85
CA SER A 118 -18.66 -5.83 -12.94
C SER A 118 -18.94 -4.48 -12.26
N LEU A 119 -18.93 -4.45 -10.92
CA LEU A 119 -19.15 -3.23 -10.15
C LEU A 119 -17.90 -2.32 -10.19
N SER A 120 -18.10 -1.03 -9.87
CA SER A 120 -17.07 0.02 -9.92
C SER A 120 -15.77 -0.31 -9.17
N PHE A 121 -15.85 -1.18 -8.16
CA PHE A 121 -14.73 -1.52 -7.28
C PHE A 121 -13.88 -2.67 -7.81
N ASN A 122 -14.33 -3.43 -8.82
CA ASN A 122 -13.50 -4.46 -9.45
C ASN A 122 -12.30 -3.84 -10.20
N ALA A 123 -12.36 -2.57 -10.58
CA ALA A 123 -11.25 -1.87 -11.22
C ALA A 123 -9.97 -1.93 -10.35
N SER A 124 -10.09 -1.76 -9.03
CA SER A 124 -8.93 -1.83 -8.12
C SER A 124 -8.42 -3.27 -7.93
N ILE A 125 -9.31 -4.26 -8.01
CA ILE A 125 -8.96 -5.68 -7.98
C ILE A 125 -8.15 -6.07 -9.22
N TYR A 126 -8.59 -5.65 -10.40
CA TYR A 126 -7.86 -5.87 -11.65
C TYR A 126 -6.49 -5.20 -11.63
N ALA A 127 -6.39 -3.97 -11.11
CA ALA A 127 -5.10 -3.31 -10.91
C ALA A 127 -4.19 -4.08 -9.92
N GLY A 128 -4.76 -4.69 -8.88
CA GLY A 128 -4.05 -5.55 -7.93
C GLY A 128 -3.50 -6.83 -8.57
N LEU A 129 -4.35 -7.56 -9.30
CA LEU A 129 -3.97 -8.74 -10.08
C LEU A 129 -2.87 -8.42 -11.11
N ALA A 130 -2.98 -7.29 -11.78
CA ALA A 130 -1.97 -6.86 -12.74
C ALA A 130 -0.58 -6.71 -12.08
N ARG A 131 -0.51 -6.06 -10.90
CA ARG A 131 0.74 -5.97 -10.12
C ARG A 131 1.24 -7.32 -9.64
N LEU A 132 0.34 -8.20 -9.22
CA LEU A 132 0.68 -9.57 -8.80
C LEU A 132 1.34 -10.35 -9.94
N TYR A 133 0.79 -10.28 -11.15
CA TYR A 133 1.32 -10.98 -12.31
C TYR A 133 2.59 -10.32 -12.88
N LEU A 134 2.70 -8.99 -12.78
CA LEU A 134 3.95 -8.28 -13.06
C LEU A 134 5.09 -8.76 -12.14
N ALA A 135 4.83 -8.92 -10.84
CA ALA A 135 5.82 -9.43 -9.88
C ALA A 135 6.27 -10.87 -10.20
N GLN A 136 5.36 -11.67 -10.79
CA GLN A 136 5.66 -13.01 -11.29
C GLN A 136 6.33 -13.03 -12.67
N LYS A 137 6.52 -11.87 -13.31
CA LYS A 137 7.03 -11.70 -14.68
C LYS A 137 6.14 -12.31 -15.77
N ASP A 138 4.85 -12.53 -15.48
CA ASP A 138 3.86 -12.89 -16.49
C ASP A 138 3.30 -11.58 -17.11
N PHE A 139 4.07 -11.02 -18.04
CA PHE A 139 3.75 -9.73 -18.65
C PHE A 139 2.47 -9.77 -19.49
N GLN A 140 2.12 -10.93 -20.05
CA GLN A 140 0.90 -11.09 -20.82
C GLN A 140 -0.33 -10.92 -19.93
N LYS A 141 -0.42 -11.69 -18.84
CA LYS A 141 -1.52 -11.55 -17.88
C LYS A 141 -1.52 -10.19 -17.20
N ALA A 142 -0.34 -9.65 -16.86
CA ALA A 142 -0.24 -8.33 -16.26
C ALA A 142 -0.88 -7.25 -17.15
N LYS A 143 -0.63 -7.29 -18.47
CA LYS A 143 -1.24 -6.38 -19.44
C LYS A 143 -2.74 -6.57 -19.55
N GLU A 144 -3.21 -7.80 -19.69
CA GLU A 144 -4.64 -8.11 -19.81
C GLU A 144 -5.44 -7.59 -18.60
N PHE A 145 -4.95 -7.86 -17.37
CA PHE A 145 -5.59 -7.38 -16.16
C PHE A 145 -5.49 -5.87 -16.00
N ALA A 146 -4.36 -5.24 -16.33
CA ALA A 146 -4.23 -3.79 -16.24
C ALA A 146 -5.13 -3.08 -17.27
N GLN A 147 -5.24 -3.58 -18.49
CA GLN A 147 -6.16 -3.02 -19.50
C GLN A 147 -7.61 -3.10 -19.00
N THR A 148 -8.03 -4.26 -18.50
CA THR A 148 -9.38 -4.45 -17.93
C THR A 148 -9.63 -3.50 -16.74
N GLY A 149 -8.65 -3.35 -15.85
CA GLY A 149 -8.73 -2.45 -14.70
C GLY A 149 -8.82 -0.98 -15.11
N PHE A 150 -8.09 -0.57 -16.14
CA PHE A 150 -8.14 0.78 -16.70
C PHE A 150 -9.49 1.09 -17.35
N GLU A 151 -10.02 0.19 -18.19
CA GLU A 151 -11.32 0.35 -18.86
C GLU A 151 -12.47 0.47 -17.86
N LEU A 152 -12.52 -0.42 -16.86
CA LEU A 152 -13.49 -0.34 -15.77
C LEU A 152 -13.31 0.94 -14.95
N GLY A 153 -12.07 1.33 -14.67
CA GLY A 153 -11.77 2.57 -13.98
C GLY A 153 -12.29 3.80 -14.73
N GLN A 154 -12.21 3.81 -16.06
CA GLN A 154 -12.79 4.88 -16.89
C GLN A 154 -14.31 4.88 -16.84
N GLN A 155 -14.94 3.71 -17.03
CA GLN A 155 -16.39 3.55 -17.02
C GLN A 155 -17.02 4.08 -15.72
N TRP A 156 -16.34 3.84 -14.59
CA TRP A 156 -16.85 4.18 -13.26
C TRP A 156 -16.20 5.44 -12.66
N LEU A 157 -15.45 6.22 -13.46
CA LEU A 157 -14.80 7.47 -13.05
C LEU A 157 -13.90 7.32 -11.81
N ASN A 158 -13.19 6.19 -11.67
CA ASN A 158 -12.29 5.87 -10.57
C ASN A 158 -10.82 6.15 -10.96
N PRO A 159 -10.27 7.34 -10.65
CA PRO A 159 -8.92 7.71 -11.08
C PRO A 159 -7.82 6.87 -10.44
N ASP A 160 -7.92 6.51 -9.16
CA ASP A 160 -6.87 5.72 -8.48
C ASP A 160 -6.67 4.34 -9.12
N SER A 161 -7.76 3.68 -9.53
CA SER A 161 -7.69 2.39 -10.20
C SER A 161 -7.15 2.50 -11.63
N GLN A 162 -7.47 3.59 -12.35
CA GLN A 162 -6.88 3.89 -13.65
C GLN A 162 -5.36 4.07 -13.52
N ILE A 163 -4.93 4.87 -12.54
CA ILE A 163 -3.51 5.17 -12.29
C ILE A 163 -2.73 3.90 -11.96
N GLY A 164 -3.22 3.08 -11.03
CA GLY A 164 -2.55 1.81 -10.67
C GLY A 164 -2.41 0.85 -11.86
N SER A 165 -3.40 0.84 -12.76
CA SER A 165 -3.37 0.04 -13.98
C SER A 165 -2.37 0.58 -15.00
N LEU A 166 -2.40 1.90 -15.27
CA LEU A 166 -1.47 2.56 -16.20
C LEU A 166 -0.01 2.45 -15.74
N LEU A 167 0.27 2.59 -14.45
CA LEU A 167 1.62 2.40 -13.90
C LEU A 167 2.11 0.97 -14.13
N THR A 168 1.22 -0.02 -14.03
CA THR A 168 1.57 -1.42 -14.33
C THR A 168 1.86 -1.61 -15.81
N LEU A 169 1.05 -1.05 -16.71
CA LEU A 169 1.30 -1.08 -18.16
C LEU A 169 2.61 -0.39 -18.52
N ALA A 170 2.90 0.77 -17.94
CA ALA A 170 4.13 1.52 -18.17
C ALA A 170 5.36 0.71 -17.74
N GLN A 171 5.27 0.04 -16.58
CA GLN A 171 6.33 -0.84 -16.09
C GLN A 171 6.52 -2.08 -16.97
N VAL A 172 5.45 -2.67 -17.52
CA VAL A 172 5.55 -3.76 -18.50
C VAL A 172 6.19 -3.28 -19.80
N ALA A 173 5.72 -2.17 -20.38
CA ALA A 173 6.29 -1.59 -21.60
C ALA A 173 7.78 -1.32 -21.45
N GLN A 174 8.20 -0.79 -20.29
CA GLN A 174 9.61 -0.59 -19.97
C GLN A 174 10.41 -1.90 -19.96
N LEU A 175 9.88 -2.96 -19.34
CA LEU A 175 10.56 -4.26 -19.27
C LEU A 175 10.61 -4.99 -20.61
N GLU A 176 9.66 -4.72 -21.50
CA GLU A 176 9.62 -5.23 -22.87
C GLU A 176 10.49 -4.41 -23.84
N GLY A 177 11.08 -3.31 -23.37
CA GLY A 177 11.96 -2.46 -24.18
C GLY A 177 11.22 -1.49 -25.10
N ASP A 178 9.98 -1.10 -24.75
CA ASP A 178 9.21 -0.04 -25.40
C ASP A 178 9.16 1.22 -24.52
N PRO A 179 10.25 2.01 -24.48
CA PRO A 179 10.36 3.20 -23.64
C PRO A 179 9.39 4.31 -24.05
N ASP A 180 9.04 4.38 -25.34
CA ASP A 180 8.14 5.40 -25.86
C ASP A 180 6.71 5.14 -25.39
N GLU A 181 6.26 3.88 -25.38
CA GLU A 181 4.97 3.51 -24.80
C GLU A 181 4.96 3.71 -23.28
N ALA A 182 6.04 3.34 -22.59
CA ALA A 182 6.15 3.58 -21.15
C ALA A 182 5.99 5.07 -20.82
N GLN A 183 6.66 5.96 -21.55
CA GLN A 183 6.55 7.40 -21.34
C GLN A 183 5.14 7.93 -21.67
N ARG A 184 4.52 7.49 -22.77
CA ARG A 184 3.12 7.86 -23.10
C ARG A 184 2.16 7.53 -21.97
N LEU A 185 2.30 6.34 -21.36
CA LEU A 185 1.46 5.90 -20.24
C LEU A 185 1.71 6.72 -18.97
N LEU A 186 2.95 7.11 -18.69
CA LEU A 186 3.28 8.00 -17.55
C LEU A 186 2.74 9.43 -17.74
N ASP A 187 2.73 9.94 -18.97
CA ASP A 187 2.13 11.23 -19.29
C ASP A 187 0.61 11.21 -19.01
N GLU A 188 -0.04 10.10 -19.38
CA GLU A 188 -1.46 9.88 -19.09
C GLU A 188 -1.76 9.80 -17.58
N VAL A 189 -0.92 9.10 -16.80
CA VAL A 189 -1.00 9.10 -15.33
C VAL A 189 -0.95 10.53 -14.79
N THR A 190 -0.01 11.34 -15.28
CA THR A 190 0.14 12.74 -14.86
C THR A 190 -1.08 13.58 -15.21
N ARG A 191 -1.66 13.37 -16.40
CA ARG A 191 -2.89 14.05 -16.83
C ARG A 191 -4.09 13.73 -15.94
N ILE A 192 -4.28 12.45 -15.59
CA ILE A 192 -5.38 12.03 -14.70
C ILE A 192 -5.18 12.62 -13.30
N ALA A 193 -3.96 12.51 -12.76
CA ALA A 193 -3.63 13.04 -11.44
C ALA A 193 -3.82 14.56 -11.33
N SER A 194 -3.54 15.31 -12.40
CA SER A 194 -3.66 16.78 -12.41
C SER A 194 -5.11 17.28 -12.48
N THR A 195 -6.07 16.42 -12.81
CA THR A 195 -7.45 16.84 -13.12
C THR A 195 -8.49 16.33 -12.12
N ARG A 196 -8.09 15.51 -11.14
CA ARG A 196 -9.00 14.84 -10.21
C ARG A 196 -8.41 14.76 -8.81
N ASP A 197 -9.27 14.81 -7.80
CA ASP A 197 -8.88 14.52 -6.43
C ASP A 197 -8.54 13.04 -6.29
N LEU A 198 -7.34 12.76 -5.77
CA LEU A 198 -6.84 11.41 -5.54
C LEU A 198 -6.99 11.01 -4.07
N MET A 199 -6.87 9.71 -3.81
CA MET A 199 -6.77 9.25 -2.43
C MET A 199 -5.45 9.73 -1.78
N PRO A 200 -5.44 10.02 -0.46
CA PRO A 200 -4.20 10.32 0.26
C PRO A 200 -3.15 9.24 0.04
N GLY A 201 -1.92 9.66 -0.26
CA GLY A 201 -0.81 8.76 -0.56
C GLY A 201 -0.70 8.31 -2.03
N THR A 202 -1.73 8.50 -2.86
CA THR A 202 -1.66 8.15 -4.29
C THR A 202 -0.60 8.99 -5.02
N ASP A 203 -0.42 10.27 -4.68
CA ASP A 203 0.63 11.12 -5.27
C ASP A 203 2.03 10.58 -5.00
N ALA A 204 2.32 10.20 -3.75
CA ALA A 204 3.60 9.62 -3.37
C ALA A 204 3.84 8.27 -4.09
N TYR A 205 2.78 7.49 -4.29
CA TYR A 205 2.84 6.25 -5.07
C TYR A 205 3.16 6.50 -6.55
N ILE A 206 2.52 7.50 -7.17
CA ILE A 206 2.77 7.89 -8.57
C ILE A 206 4.23 8.31 -8.76
N GLU A 207 4.72 9.22 -7.91
CA GLU A 207 6.07 9.76 -8.05
C GLU A 207 7.12 8.66 -7.86
N ARG A 208 6.93 7.77 -6.87
CA ARG A 208 7.81 6.61 -6.70
C ARG A 208 7.82 5.70 -7.93
N ALA A 209 6.65 5.38 -8.46
CA ALA A 209 6.53 4.50 -9.63
C ALA A 209 7.17 5.12 -10.88
N LYS A 210 6.95 6.42 -11.12
CA LYS A 210 7.60 7.17 -12.20
C LYS A 210 9.12 7.12 -12.09
N ILE A 211 9.68 7.42 -10.91
CA ILE A 211 11.13 7.36 -10.69
C ILE A 211 11.66 5.97 -10.98
N GLN A 212 10.99 4.92 -10.50
CA GLN A 212 11.39 3.54 -10.75
C GLN A 212 11.40 3.20 -12.26
N ILE A 213 10.33 3.52 -12.97
CA ILE A 213 10.18 3.26 -14.42
C ILE A 213 11.19 4.08 -15.23
N GLN A 214 11.39 5.36 -14.88
CA GLN A 214 12.32 6.27 -15.54
C GLN A 214 13.80 6.00 -15.23
N SER A 215 14.12 5.51 -14.03
CA SER A 215 15.49 5.08 -13.72
C SER A 215 15.92 3.88 -14.58
N GLN A 216 14.96 3.05 -15.00
CA GLN A 216 15.17 1.95 -15.94
C GLN A 216 15.28 2.42 -17.39
N LEU A 217 14.65 3.56 -17.76
CA LEU A 217 14.80 4.23 -19.06
C LEU A 217 16.22 4.78 -19.28
N ALA A 218 16.87 5.23 -18.21
CA ALA A 218 18.10 6.01 -18.31
C ALA A 218 19.38 5.20 -18.59
N GLY A 219 19.40 3.86 -18.43
CA GLY A 219 20.54 3.00 -18.80
C GLY A 219 21.94 3.41 -18.29
N LYS A 220 22.02 4.37 -17.37
CA LYS A 220 23.23 5.02 -16.84
C LYS A 220 22.85 5.80 -15.58
N ILE A 221 23.01 5.17 -14.42
CA ILE A 221 23.55 5.89 -13.27
C ILE A 221 24.73 5.08 -12.78
N GLU A 222 25.92 5.54 -13.16
CA GLU A 222 27.16 5.24 -12.47
C GLU A 222 27.01 5.71 -11.01
N GLY A 223 27.15 4.80 -10.05
CA GLY A 223 27.24 5.11 -8.61
C GLY A 223 25.90 5.16 -7.86
N ASN A 224 25.64 4.12 -7.06
CA ASN A 224 24.61 4.06 -6.01
C ASN A 224 24.78 5.21 -5.00
N SER A 225 24.23 6.39 -5.27
CA SER A 225 24.06 7.43 -4.27
C SER A 225 22.59 7.59 -3.93
N LEU A 226 22.26 7.48 -2.65
CA LEU A 226 20.99 7.92 -2.08
C LEU A 226 20.67 9.36 -2.51
N LEU A 227 19.41 9.66 -2.84
CA LEU A 227 18.94 11.03 -3.13
C LEU A 227 19.27 11.99 -1.98
N GLU A 228 19.25 11.50 -0.74
CA GLU A 228 19.70 12.18 0.46
C GLU A 228 20.67 11.26 1.23
N PRO A 229 21.98 11.58 1.32
CA PRO A 229 22.93 10.74 2.03
C PRO A 229 22.60 10.65 3.52
N LEU A 230 22.81 9.46 4.10
CA LEU A 230 22.77 9.28 5.54
C LEU A 230 23.96 10.03 6.17
N SER A 231 23.69 10.71 7.28
CA SER A 231 24.73 11.26 8.16
C SER A 231 25.52 10.14 8.82
N GLU A 232 26.72 10.44 9.32
CA GLU A 232 27.55 9.46 10.07
C GLU A 232 26.77 8.83 11.24
N ARG A 233 25.97 9.64 11.93
CA ARG A 233 25.16 9.17 13.05
C ARG A 233 24.03 8.24 12.63
N GLU A 234 23.40 8.51 11.49
CA GLU A 234 22.38 7.64 10.92
C GLU A 234 22.99 6.32 10.41
N LEU A 235 24.22 6.36 9.87
CA LEU A 235 24.96 5.16 9.49
C LEU A 235 25.34 4.29 10.70
N GLU A 236 25.76 4.90 11.81
CA GLU A 236 26.00 4.18 13.07
C GLU A 236 24.75 3.47 13.56
N VAL A 237 23.61 4.17 13.64
CA VAL A 237 22.33 3.58 14.02
C VAL A 237 21.96 2.45 13.05
N LEU A 238 22.12 2.65 11.74
CA LEU A 238 21.80 1.65 10.72
C LEU A 238 22.66 0.38 10.83
N ARG A 239 23.95 0.49 11.16
CA ARG A 239 24.82 -0.66 11.42
C ARG A 239 24.36 -1.45 12.64
N MET A 240 24.06 -0.77 13.75
CA MET A 240 23.52 -1.43 14.94
C MET A 240 22.15 -2.09 14.69
N LEU A 241 21.32 -1.51 13.81
CA LEU A 241 20.09 -2.15 13.35
C LEU A 241 20.40 -3.46 12.59
N ALA A 242 21.44 -3.49 11.76
CA ALA A 242 21.86 -4.67 11.03
C ALA A 242 22.50 -5.75 11.93
N ASP A 243 23.12 -5.34 13.03
CA ASP A 243 23.67 -6.23 14.06
C ASP A 243 22.60 -6.82 15.01
N GLY A 244 21.33 -6.43 14.84
CA GLY A 244 20.22 -6.98 15.63
C GLY A 244 19.90 -6.21 16.91
N CYS A 245 20.56 -5.09 17.20
CA CYS A 245 20.31 -4.29 18.41
C CYS A 245 18.92 -3.64 18.40
N SER A 246 18.18 -3.71 19.48
CA SER A 246 16.91 -3.02 19.70
C SER A 246 17.11 -1.50 19.93
N ASN A 247 16.06 -0.70 19.75
CA ASN A 247 16.15 0.76 19.95
C ASN A 247 16.62 1.17 21.37
N PRO A 248 16.24 0.47 22.46
CA PRO A 248 16.82 0.71 23.79
C PRO A 248 18.33 0.39 23.88
N GLU A 249 18.78 -0.72 23.30
CA GLU A 249 20.20 -1.10 23.28
C GLU A 249 21.04 -0.10 22.47
N ILE A 250 20.50 0.40 21.35
CA ILE A 250 21.11 1.47 20.57
C ILE A 250 21.19 2.77 21.39
N ALA A 251 20.12 3.11 22.12
CA ALA A 251 20.10 4.31 22.95
C ALA A 251 21.17 4.27 24.05
N GLU A 252 21.36 3.12 24.69
CA GLU A 252 22.38 2.89 25.71
C GLU A 252 23.79 2.92 25.11
N ALA A 253 24.04 2.16 24.05
CA ALA A 253 25.34 2.08 23.41
C ALA A 253 25.82 3.43 22.84
N LEU A 254 24.89 4.23 22.33
CA LEU A 254 25.17 5.52 21.72
C LEU A 254 25.04 6.70 22.70
N ILE A 255 24.68 6.44 23.97
CA ILE A 255 24.48 7.42 25.05
C ILE A 255 23.54 8.56 24.60
N ILE A 256 22.34 8.20 24.13
CA ILE A 256 21.30 9.14 23.69
C ILE A 256 19.91 8.71 24.18
N ALA A 257 18.93 9.61 24.13
CA ALA A 257 17.57 9.28 24.51
C ALA A 257 16.90 8.33 23.51
N LEU A 258 16.01 7.45 23.99
CA LEU A 258 15.25 6.52 23.16
C LEU A 258 14.42 7.22 22.06
N GLY A 259 13.87 8.41 22.36
CA GLY A 259 13.16 9.23 21.38
C GLY A 259 14.06 9.70 20.22
N THR A 260 15.34 9.96 20.49
CA THR A 260 16.34 10.34 19.49
C THR A 260 16.68 9.17 18.58
N VAL A 261 16.78 7.96 19.11
CA VAL A 261 16.95 6.75 18.29
C VAL A 261 15.76 6.56 17.36
N LYS A 262 14.52 6.71 17.86
CA LYS A 262 13.31 6.63 17.02
C LYS A 262 13.29 7.67 15.89
N ALA A 263 13.74 8.90 16.18
CA ALA A 263 13.87 9.94 15.16
C ALA A 263 14.93 9.58 14.10
N HIS A 264 16.07 9.04 14.51
CA HIS A 264 17.08 8.54 13.58
C HIS A 264 16.56 7.38 12.73
N THR A 265 15.88 6.39 13.32
CA THR A 265 15.31 5.28 12.55
C THR A 265 14.25 5.75 11.56
N SER A 266 13.37 6.67 11.95
CA SER A 266 12.39 7.26 11.04
C SER A 266 13.05 8.02 9.90
N THR A 267 14.16 8.73 10.18
CA THR A 267 14.90 9.48 9.16
C THR A 267 15.65 8.54 8.23
N ILE A 268 16.27 7.49 8.74
CA ILE A 268 16.92 6.42 7.97
C ILE A 268 15.90 5.76 7.05
N TYR A 269 14.72 5.43 7.55
CA TYR A 269 13.66 4.79 6.77
C TYR A 269 13.19 5.70 5.63
N ARG A 270 12.96 6.98 5.94
CA ARG A 270 12.64 8.00 4.95
C ARG A 270 13.74 8.13 3.88
N LYS A 271 15.00 8.25 4.27
CA LYS A 271 16.14 8.45 3.36
C LYS A 271 16.47 7.22 2.51
N LEU A 272 16.28 6.02 3.06
CA LEU A 272 16.45 4.75 2.35
C LEU A 272 15.20 4.32 1.56
N GLU A 273 14.10 5.07 1.69
CA GLU A 273 12.80 4.78 1.07
C GLU A 273 12.24 3.40 1.43
N VAL A 274 12.40 3.03 2.70
CA VAL A 274 11.97 1.75 3.28
C VAL A 274 10.97 2.00 4.38
N LYS A 275 10.13 1.01 4.67
CA LYS A 275 9.05 1.15 5.65
C LYS A 275 9.41 0.60 7.02
N ASN A 276 10.34 -0.35 7.07
CA ASN A 276 10.68 -1.02 8.31
C ASN A 276 12.16 -1.42 8.40
N ARG A 277 12.54 -1.89 9.58
CA ARG A 277 13.90 -2.26 9.95
C ARG A 277 14.52 -3.26 8.96
N THR A 278 13.79 -4.32 8.65
CA THR A 278 14.28 -5.41 7.80
C THR A 278 14.57 -4.88 6.40
N GLN A 279 13.66 -4.09 5.85
CA GLN A 279 13.87 -3.43 4.56
C GLN A 279 15.05 -2.46 4.62
N ALA A 280 15.21 -1.69 5.69
CA ALA A 280 16.36 -0.78 5.85
C ALA A 280 17.69 -1.53 5.81
N VAL A 281 17.81 -2.67 6.49
CA VAL A 281 19.03 -3.48 6.50
C VAL A 281 19.28 -4.11 5.12
N ILE A 282 18.26 -4.67 4.47
CA ILE A 282 18.38 -5.26 3.12
C ILE A 282 18.81 -4.18 2.13
N ARG A 283 18.12 -3.05 2.13
CA ARG A 283 18.38 -1.92 1.22
C ARG A 283 19.78 -1.34 1.44
N ALA A 284 20.22 -1.22 2.68
CA ALA A 284 21.55 -0.74 3.01
C ALA A 284 22.65 -1.70 2.50
N ARG A 285 22.43 -3.02 2.54
CA ARG A 285 23.34 -4.01 1.94
C ARG A 285 23.35 -3.96 0.42
N GLU A 286 22.19 -3.80 -0.22
CA GLU A 286 22.09 -3.61 -1.68
C GLU A 286 22.83 -2.36 -2.15
N LEU A 287 22.72 -1.28 -1.37
CA LEU A 287 23.40 -0.02 -1.63
C LEU A 287 24.88 -0.04 -1.23
N LYS A 288 25.35 -1.12 -0.57
CA LYS A 288 26.73 -1.29 -0.07
C LYS A 288 27.19 -0.18 0.87
N ILE A 289 26.28 0.32 1.72
CA ILE A 289 26.56 1.36 2.71
C ILE A 289 26.76 0.80 4.13
N ILE A 290 26.48 -0.50 4.32
CA ILE A 290 26.81 -1.31 5.50
C ILE A 290 27.25 -2.71 5.09
#